data_AF-A0A3D1J5C4-F1
#
_entry.id   AF-A0A3D1J5C4-F1
#
_cell.length_a   1.000
_cell.length_b   1.000
_cell.length_c   1.000
_cell.angle_alpha   90.00
_cell.angle_beta   90.00
_cell.angle_gamma   90.00
#
_symmetry.space_group_name_H-M   'P 1'
#
loop_
_entity.id
_entity.type
_entity.pdbx_description
1 polymer ?
#
loop_
_entity_poly.entity_id
_entity_poly.type
_entity_poly.pdbx_seq_one_letter_code
_entity_poly.pdbx_strand_id
1 'polypeptide(L)'
;MRISTNTLFETGATRLSDLQARLSKTQVQLSTGRRILTPADDPVAASQALDLTQVQGVNLQFATNRQGAKSSLNQEESTLASATSLLQDTKTLVIQAGNAVLSNSDRASIATDLSGRLDDLIALSNARDGTGSYLFSGYQTATAAFTKTPTGAQYQGDQGQRFAQVDTSRQIALGDAGNTVFEQNKTIVTATGVNTGSGTISVGAVVDATALTGDSYSVKFSVTSTGT
;
A
#
# COMPACT_ATOMS: atom_id res chain seq x y z
N MET A 1 15.03 37.02 75.40
CA MET A 1 14.27 37.11 74.14
C MET A 1 12.78 37.11 74.46
N ARG A 2 12.04 38.18 74.13
CA ARG A 2 10.57 38.21 74.23
C ARG A 2 10.00 37.62 72.94
N ILE A 3 9.56 36.37 72.99
CA ILE A 3 8.66 35.83 71.98
C ILE A 3 7.33 36.56 72.19
N SER A 4 6.95 37.42 71.25
CA SER A 4 5.72 38.21 71.36
C SER A 4 4.53 37.34 71.00
N THR A 5 3.38 37.54 71.65
CA THR A 5 2.13 36.83 71.34
C THR A 5 1.78 36.92 69.83
N ASN A 6 2.18 38.03 69.18
CA ASN A 6 2.07 38.20 67.72
C ASN A 6 2.87 37.16 66.93
N THR A 7 4.13 36.90 67.28
CA THR A 7 4.93 35.85 66.60
C THR A 7 4.34 34.46 66.79
N LEU A 8 3.68 34.19 67.93
CA LEU A 8 3.00 32.91 68.18
C LEU A 8 1.74 32.77 67.31
N PHE A 9 0.97 33.86 67.17
CA PHE A 9 -0.24 33.90 66.36
C PHE A 9 0.06 33.85 64.85
N GLU A 10 1.08 34.59 64.38
CA GLU A 10 1.58 34.51 63.00
C GLU A 10 2.07 33.10 62.66
N THR A 11 2.86 32.48 63.54
CA THR A 11 3.31 31.08 63.32
C THR A 11 2.13 30.12 63.23
N GLY A 12 1.08 30.33 64.03
CA GLY A 12 -0.17 29.56 63.96
C GLY A 12 -0.91 29.76 62.64
N ALA A 13 -1.03 31.00 62.17
CA ALA A 13 -1.67 31.35 60.91
C ALA A 13 -0.92 30.75 59.70
N THR A 14 0.41 30.87 59.66
CA THR A 14 1.23 30.27 58.59
C THR A 14 1.07 28.75 58.54
N ARG A 15 1.05 28.07 59.70
CA ARG A 15 0.82 26.62 59.77
C ARG A 15 -0.55 26.21 59.24
N LEU A 16 -1.60 26.99 59.52
CA LEU A 16 -2.94 26.73 58.99
C LEU A 16 -2.98 26.90 57.47
N SER A 17 -2.34 27.95 56.94
CA SER A 17 -2.22 28.15 55.49
C SER A 17 -1.46 27.00 54.81
N ASP A 18 -0.36 26.52 55.41
CA ASP A 18 0.40 25.37 54.91
C ASP A 18 -0.43 24.07 54.90
N LEU A 19 -1.20 23.82 55.96
CA LEU A 19 -2.09 22.66 56.04
C LEU A 19 -3.19 22.72 54.98
N GLN A 20 -3.77 23.90 54.75
CA GLN A 20 -4.79 24.08 53.73
C GLN A 20 -4.24 23.88 52.32
N ALA A 21 -3.01 24.36 52.05
CA ALA A 21 -2.31 24.11 50.79
C ALA A 21 -2.02 22.61 50.57
N ARG A 22 -1.56 21.90 51.61
CA ARG A 22 -1.33 20.44 51.56
C ARG A 22 -2.62 19.66 51.31
N LEU A 23 -3.71 20.03 51.99
CA LEU A 23 -5.02 19.41 51.80
C LEU A 23 -5.53 19.62 50.37
N SER A 24 -5.42 20.84 49.83
CA SER A 24 -5.77 21.13 48.44
C SER A 24 -4.93 20.30 47.46
N LYS A 25 -3.61 20.20 47.68
CA LYS A 25 -2.73 19.35 46.86
C LYS A 25 -3.16 17.89 46.87
N THR A 26 -3.43 17.31 48.04
CA THR A 26 -3.89 15.92 48.17
C THR A 26 -5.24 15.70 47.49
N GLN A 27 -6.16 16.67 47.57
CA GLN A 27 -7.44 16.61 46.84
C GLN A 27 -7.24 16.57 45.33
N VAL A 28 -6.31 17.37 44.79
CA VAL A 28 -5.97 17.35 43.36
C VAL A 28 -5.29 16.03 42.96
N GLN A 29 -4.40 15.49 43.80
CA GLN A 29 -3.78 14.18 43.58
C GLN A 29 -4.82 13.05 43.57
N LEU A 30 -5.82 13.10 44.48
CA LEU A 30 -6.91 12.14 44.53
C LEU A 30 -7.82 12.24 43.30
N SER A 31 -8.17 13.46 42.89
CA SER A 31 -9.02 13.70 41.71
C SER A 31 -8.34 13.27 40.41
N THR A 32 -7.04 13.55 40.26
CA THR A 32 -6.27 13.19 39.05
C THR A 32 -5.68 11.78 39.07
N GLY A 33 -5.65 11.12 40.24
CA GLY A 33 -4.96 9.85 40.45
C GLY A 33 -3.43 9.94 40.32
N ARG A 34 -2.84 11.14 40.21
CA ARG A 34 -1.40 11.34 39.99
C ARG A 34 -0.70 11.79 41.27
N ARG A 35 0.40 11.10 41.62
CA ARG A 35 1.28 11.51 42.72
C ARG A 35 2.00 12.83 42.41
N ILE A 36 2.45 13.02 41.17
CA ILE A 36 3.23 14.18 40.74
C ILE A 36 2.30 15.09 39.93
N LEU A 37 2.08 16.32 40.41
CA LEU A 37 1.22 17.28 39.73
C LEU A 37 2.03 18.28 38.93
N THR A 38 3.16 18.70 39.47
CA THR A 38 4.07 19.65 38.84
C THR A 38 5.51 19.11 38.87
N PRO A 39 6.38 19.53 37.93
CA PRO A 39 7.80 19.19 37.98
C PRO A 39 8.52 19.67 39.24
N ALA A 40 7.98 20.67 39.94
CA ALA A 40 8.51 21.16 41.21
C ALA A 40 8.31 20.17 42.37
N ASP A 41 7.37 19.23 42.26
CA ASP A 41 7.09 18.24 43.32
C ASP A 41 8.16 17.14 43.39
N ASP A 42 8.67 16.71 42.23
CA ASP A 42 9.68 15.65 42.08
C ASP A 42 10.27 15.73 40.67
N PRO A 43 11.36 16.50 40.45
CA PRO A 43 11.90 16.73 39.12
C PRO A 43 12.45 15.45 38.46
N VAL A 44 12.97 14.52 39.25
CA VAL A 44 13.50 13.24 38.75
C VAL A 44 12.37 12.36 38.26
N ALA A 45 11.33 12.14 39.07
CA ALA A 45 10.22 11.32 38.64
C ALA A 45 9.37 12.01 37.54
N ALA A 46 9.31 13.34 37.51
CA ALA A 46 8.67 14.08 36.43
C ALA A 46 9.41 13.88 35.08
N SER A 47 10.75 13.87 35.08
CA SER A 47 11.53 13.57 33.86
C SER A 47 11.28 12.15 33.34
N GLN A 48 11.30 11.15 34.23
CA GLN A 48 11.02 9.76 33.85
C GLN A 48 9.57 9.57 33.33
N ALA A 49 8.61 10.26 33.93
CA ALA A 49 7.22 10.22 33.48
C ALA A 49 7.07 10.85 32.08
N LEU A 50 7.80 11.93 31.80
CA LEU A 50 7.83 12.57 30.48
C LEU A 50 8.42 11.64 29.43
N ASP A 51 9.58 11.03 29.72
CA ASP A 51 10.24 10.08 28.82
C ASP A 51 9.32 8.90 28.49
N LEU A 52 8.67 8.32 29.50
CA LEU A 52 7.72 7.23 29.31
C LEU A 52 6.52 7.66 28.46
N THR A 53 5.99 8.85 28.69
CA THR A 53 4.87 9.41 27.91
C THR A 53 5.28 9.61 26.44
N GLN A 54 6.50 10.08 26.21
CA GLN A 54 7.04 10.24 24.85
C GLN A 54 7.21 8.89 24.14
N VAL A 55 7.80 7.89 24.83
CA VAL A 55 7.93 6.53 24.30
C VAL A 55 6.55 5.92 24.02
N GLN A 56 5.57 6.13 24.89
CA GLN A 56 4.20 5.69 24.66
C GLN A 56 3.59 6.37 23.42
N GLY A 57 3.78 7.67 23.25
CA GLY A 57 3.30 8.42 22.08
C GLY A 57 3.88 7.89 20.76
N VAL A 58 5.19 7.62 20.74
CA VAL A 58 5.87 7.02 19.59
C VAL A 58 5.33 5.62 19.30
N ASN A 59 5.13 4.79 20.33
CA ASN A 59 4.54 3.45 20.18
C ASN A 59 3.09 3.48 19.65
N LEU A 60 2.29 4.45 20.08
CA LEU A 60 0.94 4.66 19.56
C LEU A 60 0.98 5.05 18.08
N GLN A 61 1.92 5.91 17.67
CA GLN A 61 2.09 6.24 16.25
C GLN A 61 2.49 5.00 15.43
N PHE A 62 3.40 4.18 15.94
CA PHE A 62 3.75 2.91 15.29
C PHE A 62 2.56 1.95 15.19
N ALA A 63 1.69 1.90 16.20
CA ALA A 63 0.46 1.11 16.15
C ALA A 63 -0.49 1.60 15.03
N THR A 64 -0.68 2.92 14.91
CA THR A 64 -1.46 3.53 13.83
C THR A 64 -0.84 3.23 12.46
N ASN A 65 0.48 3.33 12.33
CA ASN A 65 1.19 3.02 11.08
C ASN A 65 1.03 1.55 10.69
N ARG A 66 1.11 0.61 11.65
CA ARG A 66 0.86 -0.82 11.40
C ARG A 66 -0.57 -1.07 10.93
N GLN A 67 -1.55 -0.39 11.54
CA GLN A 67 -2.94 -0.52 11.12
C GLN A 67 -3.16 0.02 9.71
N GLY A 68 -2.56 1.17 9.37
CA GLY A 68 -2.58 1.73 8.03
C GLY A 68 -1.95 0.79 7.00
N ALA A 69 -0.76 0.26 7.30
CA ALA A 69 -0.08 -0.71 6.43
C ALA A 69 -0.92 -1.97 6.21
N LYS A 70 -1.52 -2.52 7.26
CA LYS A 70 -2.42 -3.69 7.15
C LYS A 70 -3.61 -3.38 6.25
N SER A 71 -4.23 -2.21 6.39
CA SER A 71 -5.35 -1.80 5.55
C SER A 71 -4.96 -1.64 4.08
N SER A 72 -3.81 -1.03 3.78
CA SER A 72 -3.30 -0.88 2.41
C SER A 72 -3.00 -2.23 1.77
N LEU A 73 -2.25 -3.10 2.47
CA LEU A 73 -1.89 -4.43 1.96
C LEU A 73 -3.11 -5.35 1.79
N ASN A 74 -4.11 -5.26 2.68
CA ASN A 74 -5.36 -6.01 2.51
C ASN A 74 -6.15 -5.56 1.28
N GLN A 75 -6.16 -4.25 0.99
CA GLN A 75 -6.80 -3.71 -0.20
C GLN A 75 -6.09 -4.20 -1.46
N GLU A 76 -4.76 -4.19 -1.45
CA GLU A 76 -3.93 -4.72 -2.53
C GLU A 76 -4.20 -6.20 -2.77
N GLU A 77 -4.14 -7.03 -1.74
CA GLU A 77 -4.42 -8.46 -1.82
C GLU A 77 -5.81 -8.74 -2.42
N SER A 78 -6.85 -8.02 -1.97
CA SER A 78 -8.21 -8.16 -2.49
C SER A 78 -8.31 -7.80 -3.98
N THR A 79 -7.62 -6.74 -4.39
CA THR A 79 -7.57 -6.31 -5.80
C THR A 79 -6.79 -7.32 -6.64
N LEU A 80 -5.67 -7.85 -6.15
CA LEU A 80 -4.88 -8.88 -6.85
C LEU A 80 -5.64 -10.22 -6.96
N ALA A 81 -6.38 -10.61 -5.93
CA ALA A 81 -7.24 -11.79 -5.97
C ALA A 81 -8.33 -11.64 -7.06
N SER A 82 -8.93 -10.46 -7.15
CA SER A 82 -9.92 -10.13 -8.18
C SER A 82 -9.31 -10.14 -9.59
N ALA A 83 -8.12 -9.55 -9.76
CA ALA A 83 -7.38 -9.57 -11.02
C ALA A 83 -7.01 -11.01 -11.42
N THR A 84 -6.60 -11.84 -10.46
CA THR A 84 -6.27 -13.25 -10.69
C THR A 84 -7.49 -14.05 -11.17
N SER A 85 -8.65 -13.86 -10.54
CA SER A 85 -9.91 -14.49 -10.98
C SER A 85 -10.27 -14.06 -12.40
N LEU A 86 -10.16 -12.77 -12.71
CA LEU A 86 -10.45 -12.23 -14.03
C LEU A 86 -9.52 -12.81 -15.11
N LEU A 87 -8.24 -13.01 -14.80
CA LEU A 87 -7.28 -13.65 -15.69
C LEU A 87 -7.58 -15.13 -15.92
N GLN A 88 -8.03 -15.87 -14.89
CA GLN A 88 -8.45 -17.26 -15.03
C GLN A 88 -9.66 -17.41 -15.96
N ASP A 89 -10.65 -16.53 -15.82
CA ASP A 89 -11.79 -16.50 -16.72
C ASP A 89 -11.39 -16.12 -18.16
N THR A 90 -10.53 -15.12 -18.30
CA THR A 90 -10.00 -14.69 -19.60
C THR A 90 -9.29 -15.86 -20.30
N LYS A 91 -8.47 -16.61 -19.57
CA LYS A 91 -7.82 -17.83 -20.09
C LYS A 91 -8.85 -18.86 -20.57
N THR A 92 -9.94 -19.05 -19.83
CA THR A 92 -11.02 -19.98 -20.21
C THR A 92 -11.68 -19.55 -21.53
N LEU A 93 -11.99 -18.26 -21.70
CA LEU A 93 -12.54 -17.71 -22.93
C LEU A 93 -11.56 -17.83 -24.12
N VAL A 94 -10.26 -17.61 -23.89
CA VAL A 94 -9.25 -17.76 -24.94
C VAL A 94 -9.14 -19.23 -25.39
N ILE A 95 -9.16 -20.18 -24.45
CA ILE A 95 -9.18 -21.62 -24.78
C ILE A 95 -10.44 -21.97 -25.58
N GLN A 96 -11.60 -21.42 -25.18
CA GLN A 96 -12.85 -21.60 -25.91
C GLN A 96 -12.74 -21.06 -27.34
N ALA A 97 -12.19 -19.86 -27.53
CA ALA A 97 -12.01 -19.24 -28.84
C ALA A 97 -11.10 -20.05 -29.79
N GLY A 98 -10.18 -20.86 -29.24
CA GLY A 98 -9.31 -21.76 -29.98
C GLY A 98 -10.01 -23.02 -30.52
N ASN A 99 -11.28 -23.25 -30.18
CA ASN A 99 -12.03 -24.40 -30.69
C ASN A 99 -12.38 -24.22 -32.18
N ALA A 100 -11.94 -25.17 -33.01
CA ALA A 100 -12.11 -25.13 -34.47
C ALA A 100 -13.59 -25.20 -34.92
N VAL A 101 -14.50 -25.66 -34.06
CA VAL A 101 -15.94 -25.78 -34.36
C VAL A 101 -16.66 -24.42 -34.35
N LEU A 102 -16.10 -23.40 -33.70
CA LEU A 102 -16.74 -22.08 -33.60
C LEU A 102 -16.81 -21.36 -34.95
N SER A 103 -17.92 -20.66 -35.18
CA SER A 103 -18.05 -19.77 -36.34
C SER A 103 -17.27 -18.46 -36.13
N ASN A 104 -17.08 -17.69 -37.21
CA ASN A 104 -16.48 -16.35 -37.09
C ASN A 104 -17.35 -15.40 -36.26
N SER A 105 -18.68 -15.58 -36.27
CA SER A 105 -19.59 -14.79 -35.45
C SER A 105 -19.40 -15.10 -33.96
N ASP A 106 -19.23 -16.38 -33.60
CA ASP A 106 -19.02 -16.77 -32.20
C ASP A 106 -17.67 -16.26 -31.68
N ARG A 107 -16.62 -16.32 -32.52
CA ARG A 107 -15.31 -15.73 -32.21
C ARG A 107 -15.37 -14.22 -32.03
N ALA A 108 -16.19 -13.51 -32.81
CA ALA A 108 -16.39 -12.07 -32.66
C ALA A 108 -17.08 -11.71 -31.33
N SER A 109 -18.05 -12.51 -30.88
CA SER A 109 -18.67 -12.34 -29.57
C SER A 109 -17.65 -12.54 -28.44
N ILE A 110 -16.84 -13.62 -28.50
CA ILE A 110 -15.79 -13.87 -27.51
C ILE A 110 -14.75 -12.73 -27.49
N ALA A 111 -14.39 -12.18 -28.65
CA ALA A 111 -13.49 -11.03 -28.72
C ALA A 111 -14.06 -9.77 -28.05
N THR A 112 -15.38 -9.57 -28.12
CA THR A 112 -16.07 -8.48 -27.41
C THR A 112 -16.01 -8.70 -25.90
N ASP A 113 -16.27 -9.92 -25.44
CA ASP A 113 -16.18 -10.28 -24.01
C ASP A 113 -14.74 -10.10 -23.47
N LEU A 114 -13.73 -10.53 -24.24
CA LEU A 114 -12.32 -10.34 -23.89
C LEU A 114 -11.94 -8.85 -23.82
N SER A 115 -12.51 -8.03 -24.69
CA SER A 115 -12.31 -6.58 -24.64
C SER A 115 -12.90 -5.96 -23.38
N GLY A 116 -14.09 -6.42 -22.94
CA GLY A 116 -14.68 -6.03 -21.67
C GLY A 116 -13.82 -6.44 -20.47
N ARG A 117 -13.30 -7.67 -20.47
CA ARG A 117 -12.40 -8.16 -19.40
C ARG A 117 -11.08 -7.39 -19.33
N LEU A 118 -10.55 -6.93 -20.46
CA LEU A 118 -9.40 -6.03 -20.47
C LEU A 118 -9.72 -4.70 -19.78
N ASP A 119 -10.91 -4.15 -20.01
CA ASP A 119 -11.35 -2.91 -19.36
C ASP A 119 -11.53 -3.08 -17.85
N ASP A 120 -12.09 -4.20 -17.42
CA ASP A 120 -12.19 -4.56 -16.00
C ASP A 120 -10.80 -4.71 -15.36
N LEU A 121 -9.85 -5.32 -16.08
CA LEU A 121 -8.48 -5.48 -15.57
C LEU A 121 -7.79 -4.13 -15.43
N ILE A 122 -7.93 -3.23 -16.41
CA ILE A 122 -7.39 -1.86 -16.33
C ILE A 122 -8.04 -1.08 -15.19
N ALA A 123 -9.32 -1.29 -14.90
CA ALA A 123 -9.99 -0.69 -13.76
C ALA A 123 -9.41 -1.21 -12.43
N LEU A 124 -9.17 -2.52 -12.31
CA LEU A 124 -8.53 -3.11 -11.13
C LEU A 124 -7.08 -2.63 -10.95
N SER A 125 -6.30 -2.54 -12.02
CA SER A 125 -4.94 -2.01 -11.98
C SER A 125 -4.88 -0.50 -11.67
N ASN A 126 -6.01 0.20 -11.75
CA ASN A 126 -6.19 1.58 -11.32
C ASN A 126 -7.04 1.70 -10.04
N ALA A 127 -7.13 0.64 -9.23
CA ALA A 127 -7.80 0.68 -7.94
C ALA A 127 -7.21 1.76 -7.04
N ARG A 128 -8.09 2.36 -6.23
CA ARG A 128 -7.75 3.41 -5.27
C ARG A 128 -7.87 2.91 -3.85
N ASP A 129 -7.05 3.47 -2.97
CA ASP A 129 -7.17 3.26 -1.53
C ASP A 129 -8.32 4.09 -0.93
N GLY A 130 -8.60 3.89 0.36
CA GLY A 130 -9.64 4.62 1.10
C GLY A 130 -9.37 6.13 1.25
N THR A 131 -8.19 6.61 0.86
CA THR A 131 -7.82 8.04 0.84
C THR A 131 -7.92 8.64 -0.56
N GLY A 132 -8.25 7.84 -1.58
CA GLY A 132 -8.35 8.26 -2.98
C GLY A 132 -7.04 8.17 -3.77
N SER A 133 -5.97 7.65 -3.18
CA SER A 133 -4.69 7.45 -3.85
C SER A 133 -4.71 6.18 -4.69
N TYR A 134 -4.08 6.20 -5.88
CA TYR A 134 -3.90 4.98 -6.67
C TYR A 134 -2.94 4.00 -5.99
N LEU A 135 -3.31 2.72 -5.98
CA LEU A 135 -2.59 1.69 -5.24
C LEU A 135 -1.29 1.27 -5.91
N PHE A 136 -1.29 1.21 -7.24
CA PHE A 136 -0.21 0.65 -8.05
C PHE A 136 0.64 1.71 -8.78
N SER A 137 0.49 3.00 -8.46
CA SER A 137 1.19 4.10 -9.16
C SER A 137 2.54 4.48 -8.53
N GLY A 138 2.98 3.75 -7.50
CA GLY A 138 4.23 4.02 -6.79
C GLY A 138 4.14 5.24 -5.88
N TYR A 139 5.09 6.17 -5.98
CA TYR A 139 5.03 7.47 -5.30
C TYR A 139 4.04 8.45 -5.94
N GLN A 140 3.72 8.29 -7.22
CA GLN A 140 2.77 9.12 -7.95
C GLN A 140 1.29 8.77 -7.64
N THR A 141 0.89 8.92 -6.38
CA THR A 141 -0.44 8.51 -5.88
C THR A 141 -1.64 9.24 -6.51
N ALA A 142 -1.43 10.40 -7.13
CA ALA A 142 -2.47 11.20 -7.75
C ALA A 142 -2.72 10.87 -9.23
N THR A 143 -1.82 10.14 -9.87
CA THR A 143 -1.91 9.77 -11.30
C THR A 143 -2.32 8.31 -11.44
N ALA A 144 -3.20 8.04 -12.42
CA ALA A 144 -3.58 6.67 -12.75
C ALA A 144 -2.34 5.85 -13.15
N ALA A 145 -2.23 4.64 -12.59
CA ALA A 145 -1.11 3.75 -12.84
C ALA A 145 -1.08 3.26 -14.29
N PHE A 146 -2.25 2.98 -14.87
CA PHE A 146 -2.38 2.46 -16.23
C PHE A 146 -3.30 3.31 -17.08
N THR A 147 -2.90 3.57 -18.32
CA THR A 147 -3.74 4.23 -19.33
C THR A 147 -4.01 3.27 -20.49
N LYS A 148 -5.28 3.16 -20.90
CA LYS A 148 -5.69 2.30 -22.01
C LYS A 148 -5.09 2.84 -23.32
N THR A 149 -4.51 1.94 -24.11
CA THR A 149 -4.00 2.19 -25.46
C THR A 149 -4.75 1.29 -26.45
N PRO A 150 -4.70 1.56 -27.76
CA PRO A 150 -5.34 0.70 -28.77
C PRO A 150 -4.86 -0.76 -28.76
N THR A 151 -3.68 -1.01 -28.19
CA THR A 151 -3.04 -2.35 -28.15
C THR A 151 -3.00 -2.96 -26.75
N GLY A 152 -3.57 -2.31 -25.73
CA GLY A 152 -3.52 -2.79 -24.34
C GLY A 152 -3.50 -1.65 -23.32
N ALA A 153 -2.55 -1.67 -22.40
CA ALA A 153 -2.36 -0.63 -21.39
C ALA A 153 -0.89 -0.20 -21.30
N GLN A 154 -0.66 1.08 -21.00
CA GLN A 154 0.66 1.64 -20.73
C GLN A 154 0.75 2.05 -19.26
N TYR A 155 1.79 1.58 -18.57
CA TYR A 155 2.11 2.04 -17.23
C TYR A 155 2.64 3.49 -17.25
N GLN A 156 2.07 4.33 -16.39
CA GLN A 156 2.46 5.74 -16.21
C GLN A 156 2.90 6.07 -14.78
N GLY A 157 2.91 5.08 -13.88
CA GLY A 157 3.42 5.23 -12.52
C GLY A 157 4.95 5.17 -12.43
N ASP A 158 5.48 5.31 -11.22
CA ASP A 158 6.90 5.08 -10.92
C ASP A 158 7.12 3.73 -10.24
N GLN A 159 8.38 3.28 -10.21
CA GLN A 159 8.77 1.99 -9.61
C GLN A 159 8.98 2.06 -8.09
N GLY A 160 8.58 3.17 -7.45
CA GLY A 160 8.81 3.42 -6.04
C GLY A 160 7.85 2.65 -5.15
N GLN A 161 8.35 2.20 -4.00
CA GLN A 161 7.54 1.62 -2.93
C GLN A 161 7.44 2.59 -1.76
N ARG A 162 6.23 2.76 -1.23
CA ARG A 162 5.99 3.57 -0.05
C ARG A 162 6.25 2.73 1.19
N PHE A 163 6.94 3.28 2.18
CA PHE A 163 7.24 2.58 3.43
C PHE A 163 6.63 3.30 4.62
N ALA A 164 6.07 2.54 5.56
CA ALA A 164 5.64 3.02 6.86
C ALA A 164 6.56 2.48 7.96
N GLN A 165 6.98 3.36 8.87
CA GLN A 165 7.73 2.96 10.05
C GLN A 165 6.80 2.32 11.08
N VAL A 166 7.05 1.05 11.41
CA VAL A 166 6.20 0.23 12.28
C VAL A 166 6.86 -0.11 13.61
N ASP A 167 8.16 0.17 13.71
CA ASP A 167 8.99 0.07 14.89
C ASP A 167 10.17 1.05 14.76
N THR A 168 10.90 1.25 15.84
CA THR A 168 12.15 2.00 15.94
C THR A 168 13.16 1.64 14.83
N SER A 169 13.27 0.37 14.47
CA SER A 169 14.24 -0.13 13.48
C SER A 169 13.60 -0.83 12.27
N ARG A 170 12.27 -0.85 12.17
CA ARG A 170 11.56 -1.60 11.13
C ARG A 170 10.60 -0.71 10.34
N GLN A 171 10.68 -0.85 9.03
CA GLN A 171 9.73 -0.30 8.08
C GLN A 171 9.06 -1.43 7.30
N ILE A 172 7.82 -1.20 6.86
CA ILE A 172 7.03 -2.12 6.05
C ILE A 172 6.57 -1.38 4.79
N ALA A 173 6.64 -2.05 3.64
CA ALA A 173 6.09 -1.54 2.39
C ALA A 173 4.56 -1.45 2.49
N LEU A 174 4.00 -0.36 1.99
CA LEU A 174 2.56 -0.10 1.95
C LEU A 174 1.89 -0.66 0.69
N GLY A 175 2.69 -1.11 -0.28
CA GLY A 175 2.25 -1.87 -1.45
C GLY A 175 3.32 -1.92 -2.53
N ASP A 176 2.99 -2.58 -3.64
CA ASP A 176 3.87 -2.80 -4.78
C ASP A 176 3.53 -1.91 -5.98
N ALA A 177 4.56 -1.60 -6.78
CA ALA A 177 4.39 -0.79 -7.98
C ALA A 177 3.74 -1.62 -9.11
N GLY A 178 2.87 -0.99 -9.90
CA GLY A 178 2.11 -1.69 -10.95
C GLY A 178 2.99 -2.32 -12.03
N ASN A 179 4.19 -1.79 -12.28
CA ASN A 179 5.15 -2.40 -13.20
C ASN A 179 5.67 -3.75 -12.68
N THR A 180 5.90 -3.88 -11.36
CA THR A 180 6.38 -5.13 -10.78
C THR A 180 5.28 -6.19 -10.73
N VAL A 181 4.04 -5.76 -10.51
CA VAL A 181 2.87 -6.64 -10.42
C VAL A 181 2.36 -7.08 -11.80
N PHE A 182 2.16 -6.13 -12.73
CA PHE A 182 1.44 -6.38 -13.99
C PHE A 182 2.34 -6.42 -15.24
N GLU A 183 3.58 -5.89 -15.21
CA GLU A 183 4.45 -5.86 -16.40
C GLU A 183 5.62 -6.86 -16.37
N GLN A 184 5.89 -7.56 -15.27
CA GLN A 184 7.06 -8.44 -15.15
C GLN A 184 7.08 -9.63 -16.13
N ASN A 185 5.94 -9.97 -16.76
CA ASN A 185 5.82 -11.14 -17.64
C ASN A 185 5.54 -10.75 -19.11
N LYS A 186 6.38 -9.85 -19.64
CA LYS A 186 6.23 -9.25 -20.98
C LYS A 186 6.65 -10.19 -22.11
N THR A 187 6.03 -11.37 -22.23
CA THR A 187 6.08 -12.15 -23.47
C THR A 187 4.74 -12.05 -24.17
N ILE A 188 4.38 -10.84 -24.60
CA ILE A 188 3.21 -10.61 -25.43
C ILE A 188 3.67 -10.72 -26.89
N VAL A 189 3.27 -11.78 -27.58
CA VAL A 189 3.49 -11.91 -29.02
C VAL A 189 2.24 -11.41 -29.73
N THR A 190 2.29 -10.19 -30.27
CA THR A 190 1.23 -9.63 -31.11
C THR A 190 1.55 -9.84 -32.58
N ALA A 191 0.56 -10.32 -33.35
CA ALA A 191 0.59 -10.19 -34.79
C ALA A 191 0.35 -8.71 -35.15
N THR A 192 1.20 -8.15 -36.02
CA THR A 192 0.99 -6.78 -36.53
C THR A 192 -0.32 -6.70 -37.32
N GLY A 193 -1.04 -5.57 -37.24
CA GLY A 193 -2.33 -5.36 -37.93
C GLY A 193 -2.32 -5.42 -39.47
N VAL A 194 -1.16 -5.72 -40.08
CA VAL A 194 -0.96 -5.97 -41.52
C VAL A 194 -0.97 -7.47 -41.85
N ASN A 195 -1.05 -8.35 -40.84
CA ASN A 195 -0.99 -9.80 -41.06
C ASN A 195 -2.32 -10.31 -41.64
N THR A 196 -2.35 -10.53 -42.96
CA THR A 196 -3.49 -11.08 -43.71
C THR A 196 -3.41 -12.60 -43.88
N GLY A 197 -2.39 -13.26 -43.31
CA GLY A 197 -2.17 -14.71 -43.39
C GLY A 197 -2.86 -15.51 -42.28
N SER A 198 -3.00 -16.81 -42.48
CA SER A 198 -3.64 -17.77 -41.54
C SER A 198 -2.68 -18.37 -40.50
N GLY A 199 -1.44 -17.88 -40.39
CA GLY A 199 -0.44 -18.41 -39.47
C GLY A 199 -0.80 -18.11 -38.02
N THR A 200 -0.87 -19.15 -37.19
CA THR A 200 -1.06 -19.01 -35.74
C THR A 200 0.30 -18.86 -35.05
N ILE A 201 0.40 -17.89 -34.15
CA ILE A 201 1.57 -17.69 -33.30
C ILE A 201 1.36 -18.56 -32.06
N SER A 202 2.23 -19.57 -31.87
CA SER A 202 2.25 -20.38 -30.66
C SER A 202 3.25 -19.80 -29.66
N VAL A 203 2.87 -19.77 -28.38
CA VAL A 203 3.71 -19.28 -27.29
C VAL A 203 4.84 -20.30 -27.09
N GLY A 204 6.09 -19.90 -27.33
CA GLY A 204 7.25 -20.68 -26.89
C GLY A 204 7.23 -20.78 -25.36
N ALA A 205 7.23 -22.00 -24.83
CA ALA A 205 7.32 -22.22 -23.40
C ALA A 205 8.78 -22.07 -22.93
N VAL A 206 9.02 -21.27 -21.89
CA VAL A 206 10.31 -21.25 -21.20
C VAL A 206 10.40 -22.50 -20.35
N VAL A 207 11.18 -23.48 -20.79
CA VAL A 207 11.39 -24.76 -20.10
C VAL A 207 12.39 -24.62 -18.94
N ASP A 208 13.26 -23.62 -18.99
CA ASP A 208 14.25 -23.32 -17.94
C ASP A 208 14.51 -21.80 -17.84
N ALA A 209 14.10 -21.20 -16.71
CA ALA A 209 14.24 -19.77 -16.45
C ALA A 209 15.67 -19.35 -16.10
N THR A 210 16.56 -20.29 -15.77
CA THR A 210 17.97 -19.99 -15.41
C THR A 210 18.86 -19.77 -16.63
N ALA A 211 18.40 -20.16 -17.82
CA ALA A 211 19.10 -19.99 -19.09
C ALA A 211 18.82 -18.64 -19.79
N LEU A 212 18.03 -17.75 -19.19
CA LEU A 212 17.65 -16.47 -19.78
C LEU A 212 18.84 -15.48 -19.69
N THR A 213 19.64 -15.39 -20.76
CA THR A 213 20.85 -14.53 -20.81
C THR A 213 20.59 -13.03 -20.97
N GLY A 214 19.32 -12.58 -20.90
CA GLY A 214 18.97 -11.16 -20.97
C GLY A 214 19.02 -10.52 -22.36
N ASP A 215 19.29 -11.30 -23.41
CA ASP A 215 19.30 -10.79 -24.78
C ASP A 215 17.88 -10.65 -25.35
N SER A 216 17.62 -9.53 -26.02
CA SER A 216 16.40 -9.32 -26.79
C SER A 216 16.46 -10.16 -28.07
N TYR A 217 15.72 -11.27 -28.13
CA TYR A 217 15.65 -12.09 -29.34
C TYR A 217 14.61 -11.52 -30.31
N SER A 218 15.04 -11.17 -31.52
CA SER A 218 14.16 -10.81 -32.64
C SER A 218 14.19 -11.93 -33.68
N VAL A 219 13.04 -12.59 -33.89
CA VAL A 219 12.86 -13.55 -34.98
C VAL A 219 12.20 -12.82 -36.15
N LYS A 220 12.93 -12.63 -37.24
CA LYS A 220 12.39 -12.14 -38.51
C LYS A 220 12.12 -13.32 -39.43
N PHE A 221 10.86 -13.49 -39.82
CA PHE A 221 10.48 -14.39 -40.91
C PHE A 221 10.58 -13.61 -42.22
N SER A 222 11.50 -14.01 -43.09
CA SER A 222 11.51 -13.58 -44.50
C SER A 222 10.66 -14.56 -45.30
N VAL A 223 9.50 -14.12 -45.76
CA VAL A 223 8.71 -14.87 -46.76
C VAL A 223 9.30 -14.56 -48.12
N THR A 224 10.07 -15.48 -48.69
CA THR A 224 10.48 -15.39 -50.09
C THR A 224 9.24 -15.70 -50.94
N SER A 225 8.64 -14.68 -51.55
CA SER A 225 7.59 -14.90 -52.54
C SER A 225 8.23 -15.59 -53.75
N THR A 226 7.99 -16.88 -53.94
CA THR A 226 8.22 -17.52 -55.24
C THR A 226 7.09 -17.06 -56.16
N GLY A 227 7.33 -15.95 -56.88
CA GLY A 227 6.49 -15.56 -57.99
C GLY A 227 6.80 -16.44 -59.19
N THR A 228 5.87 -17.34 -59.51
CA THR A 228 5.18 -17.55 -60.81
C THR A 228 4.27 -18.76 -60.66
#